data_AF-A0A1G6ZI19-F1
#
_entry.id   AF-A0A1G6ZI19-F1
#
_cell.length_a   1.000
_cell.length_b   1.000
_cell.length_c   1.000
_cell.angle_alpha   90.00
_cell.angle_beta   90.00
_cell.angle_gamma   90.00
#
_symmetry.space_group_name_H-M   'P 1'
#
loop_
_entity.id
_entity.type
_entity.pdbx_description
1 polymer ?
#
loop_
_entity_poly.entity_id
_entity_poly.type
_entity_poly.pdbx_seq_one_letter_code
_entity_poly.pdbx_strand_id
1 'polypeptide(L)'
;MAVSNGPTGRRGANSQRGHATRRSSNNGRGATTPRKSASRQGTQKHRKSANRHDPTRTLEKEMLAELAATGTHTAATVNSARAQGQANTNPAGSKARGPILAGVDEVGRGAIAGPVCVGIALVDETVPDTFPPGLRDSKMLSEKAREGLYSAVRAWPLAVEVGYASAATVDSFGIIGALRAAAADALAKLAARGYTLDAVLLDGTHNWWTTEPDALLEIGPVLPAIPVRTVRKADADCAVVAAASIVAKVERDHVMVALAEQYPGYDWASNKGYGSAGHGAALSSLGVSPQHRVSWHLPGVRRNQHERN
;
A
#
# COMPACT_ATOMS: atom_id res chain seq x y z
N MET A 1 -34.31 -26.60 -63.90
CA MET A 1 -35.38 -26.16 -62.96
C MET A 1 -34.87 -24.88 -62.30
N ALA A 2 -35.23 -23.73 -62.88
CA ALA A 2 -36.24 -22.77 -62.34
C ALA A 2 -35.66 -21.94 -61.17
N VAL A 3 -35.08 -20.73 -61.32
CA VAL A 3 -35.54 -19.40 -61.82
C VAL A 3 -36.00 -18.46 -60.68
N SER A 4 -35.60 -17.18 -60.83
CA SER A 4 -36.01 -15.90 -60.18
C SER A 4 -35.09 -15.38 -59.07
N ASN A 5 -34.34 -14.27 -59.19
CA ASN A 5 -34.55 -12.86 -59.63
C ASN A 5 -35.47 -12.01 -58.73
N GLY A 6 -34.90 -10.92 -58.18
CA GLY A 6 -35.55 -9.89 -57.34
C GLY A 6 -36.43 -8.87 -58.10
N PRO A 7 -36.84 -7.75 -57.46
CA PRO A 7 -36.32 -6.39 -57.81
C PRO A 7 -36.23 -5.44 -56.59
N THR A 8 -35.23 -4.56 -56.40
CA THR A 8 -34.95 -3.19 -56.93
C THR A 8 -36.05 -2.11 -56.84
N GLY A 9 -35.70 -0.95 -56.24
CA GLY A 9 -36.26 0.41 -56.50
C GLY A 9 -36.04 1.37 -55.31
N ARG A 10 -35.05 2.27 -55.27
CA ARG A 10 -34.80 3.58 -55.95
C ARG A 10 -35.55 4.83 -55.40
N ARG A 11 -34.73 5.76 -54.88
CA ARG A 11 -34.62 7.23 -55.14
C ARG A 11 -35.64 8.26 -54.59
N GLY A 12 -35.06 9.40 -54.15
CA GLY A 12 -35.63 10.77 -54.11
C GLY A 12 -35.30 11.48 -52.80
N ALA A 13 -34.27 12.34 -52.62
CA ALA A 13 -33.92 13.65 -53.23
C ALA A 13 -34.61 14.88 -52.60
N ASN A 14 -33.77 15.91 -52.36
CA ASN A 14 -34.07 17.34 -52.14
C ASN A 14 -34.67 17.77 -50.79
N SER A 15 -34.40 18.95 -50.21
CA SER A 15 -33.62 20.13 -50.63
C SER A 15 -33.66 21.19 -49.51
N GLN A 16 -32.58 22.00 -49.40
CA GLN A 16 -32.61 23.48 -49.20
C GLN A 16 -33.21 24.02 -47.85
N ARG A 17 -32.85 25.17 -47.27
CA ARG A 17 -32.07 26.38 -47.60
C ARG A 17 -32.01 27.26 -46.32
N GLY A 18 -31.17 28.30 -46.32
CA GLY A 18 -31.32 29.51 -45.48
C GLY A 18 -30.20 29.67 -44.44
N HIS A 19 -29.07 30.37 -44.62
CA HIS A 19 -28.79 31.70 -45.20
C HIS A 19 -29.15 32.89 -44.29
N ALA A 20 -28.12 33.47 -43.64
CA ALA A 20 -27.92 34.92 -43.42
C ALA A 20 -26.55 35.09 -42.71
N THR A 21 -25.44 35.49 -43.37
CA THR A 21 -24.98 36.86 -43.66
C THR A 21 -25.07 37.81 -42.45
N ARG A 22 -24.16 38.72 -42.10
CA ARG A 22 -22.87 39.29 -42.57
C ARG A 22 -22.89 40.72 -41.98
N ARG A 23 -21.71 41.31 -41.75
CA ARG A 23 -21.37 42.74 -41.49
C ARG A 23 -21.05 43.07 -40.03
N SER A 24 -19.86 43.54 -39.64
CA SER A 24 -18.85 44.47 -40.21
C SER A 24 -18.94 45.87 -39.59
N SER A 25 -17.76 46.35 -39.19
CA SER A 25 -17.36 47.76 -38.98
C SER A 25 -17.84 48.40 -37.67
N ASN A 26 -17.14 49.35 -37.03
CA ASN A 26 -15.95 50.10 -37.41
C ASN A 26 -15.31 50.74 -36.17
N ASN A 27 -14.01 51.00 -36.29
CA ASN A 27 -13.14 52.02 -35.67
C ASN A 27 -13.59 52.86 -34.44
N GLY A 28 -12.63 53.02 -33.52
CA GLY A 28 -12.51 54.19 -32.65
C GLY A 28 -11.13 54.27 -31.99
N ARG A 29 -10.27 55.16 -32.49
CA ARG A 29 -8.92 55.47 -31.96
C ARG A 29 -9.01 56.17 -30.60
N GLY A 30 -8.02 55.97 -29.73
CA GLY A 30 -7.86 56.80 -28.54
C GLY A 30 -6.58 56.54 -27.73
N ALA A 31 -5.61 57.42 -27.93
CA ALA A 31 -4.62 57.92 -26.97
C ALA A 31 -3.45 57.02 -26.48
N THR A 32 -2.28 57.58 -26.75
CA THR A 32 -0.90 57.30 -26.35
C THR A 32 -0.61 57.43 -24.84
N THR A 33 0.30 56.60 -24.31
CA THR A 33 1.39 57.01 -23.37
C THR A 33 2.43 55.88 -23.23
N PRO A 34 3.73 56.19 -23.04
CA PRO A 34 4.82 55.22 -23.15
C PRO A 34 5.06 54.48 -21.83
N ARG A 35 5.12 53.15 -21.87
CA ARG A 35 5.48 52.32 -20.72
C ARG A 35 6.99 52.20 -20.60
N LYS A 36 7.57 52.84 -19.58
CA LYS A 36 8.97 52.70 -19.18
C LYS A 36 9.31 51.23 -18.90
N SER A 37 10.38 50.76 -19.53
CA SER A 37 11.10 49.54 -19.22
C SER A 37 11.67 49.61 -17.80
N ALA A 38 11.20 48.74 -16.91
CA ALA A 38 11.83 48.47 -15.63
C ALA A 38 12.05 46.97 -15.51
N SER A 39 13.31 46.57 -15.71
CA SER A 39 13.84 45.26 -15.39
C SER A 39 13.58 44.93 -13.91
N ARG A 40 12.68 44.00 -13.64
CA ARG A 40 12.60 43.34 -12.35
C ARG A 40 13.32 42.00 -12.45
N GLN A 41 14.57 42.00 -12.00
CA GLN A 41 15.25 40.80 -11.54
C GLN A 41 14.35 40.12 -10.50
N GLY A 42 13.73 39.02 -10.89
CA GLY A 42 13.04 38.12 -9.98
C GLY A 42 14.10 37.42 -9.14
N THR A 43 14.35 37.95 -7.95
CA THR A 43 15.09 37.24 -6.91
C THR A 43 14.32 35.97 -6.61
N GLN A 44 14.89 34.84 -7.05
CA GLN A 44 14.42 33.50 -6.78
C GLN A 44 14.53 33.28 -5.27
N LYS A 45 13.47 33.65 -4.54
CA LYS A 45 13.33 33.32 -3.12
C LYS A 45 13.27 31.81 -3.04
N HIS A 46 14.42 31.19 -2.76
CA HIS A 46 14.49 29.87 -2.15
C HIS A 46 13.62 29.93 -0.89
N ARG A 47 12.37 29.48 -1.01
CA ARG A 47 11.54 29.16 0.14
C ARG A 47 12.23 27.99 0.83
N LYS A 48 13.01 28.29 1.87
CA LYS A 48 13.40 27.33 2.90
C LYS A 48 12.11 26.72 3.45
N SER A 49 11.79 25.50 3.02
CA SER A 49 10.73 24.69 3.61
C SER A 49 11.20 24.27 5.00
N ALA A 50 10.64 24.87 6.04
CA ALA A 50 10.89 24.48 7.43
C ALA A 50 10.34 23.07 7.70
N ASN A 51 11.14 22.27 8.42
CA ASN A 51 10.85 20.98 9.08
C ASN A 51 9.95 19.97 8.36
N ARG A 52 10.57 19.06 7.59
CA ARG A 52 10.02 17.72 7.34
C ARG A 52 11.05 16.75 7.92
N HIS A 53 10.71 16.09 9.02
CA HIS A 53 11.63 15.17 9.69
C HIS A 53 11.84 13.96 8.78
N ASP A 54 13.09 13.71 8.42
CA ASP A 54 13.49 12.41 7.88
C ASP A 54 13.50 11.42 9.05
N PRO A 55 13.16 10.13 8.81
CA PRO A 55 13.16 9.13 9.86
C PRO A 55 14.53 9.02 10.52
N THR A 56 14.54 8.60 11.78
CA THR A 56 15.77 8.32 12.54
C THR A 56 15.79 6.85 12.94
N ARG A 57 16.87 6.42 13.58
CA ARG A 57 16.95 5.11 14.26
C ARG A 57 16.88 5.21 15.78
N THR A 58 16.44 6.36 16.31
CA THR A 58 16.54 6.65 17.74
C THR A 58 15.69 5.68 18.56
N LEU A 59 14.42 5.54 18.19
CA LEU A 59 13.49 4.65 18.87
C LEU A 59 13.86 3.18 18.70
N GLU A 60 14.33 2.79 17.51
CA GLU A 60 14.81 1.43 17.25
C GLU A 60 15.94 1.05 18.20
N LYS A 61 16.89 1.95 18.42
CA LYS A 61 18.02 1.72 19.34
C LYS A 61 17.57 1.63 20.79
N GLU A 62 16.67 2.50 21.22
CA GLU A 62 16.10 2.46 22.56
C GLU A 62 15.44 1.11 22.83
N MET A 63 14.59 0.65 21.90
CA MET A 63 13.91 -0.65 22.02
C MET A 63 14.89 -1.83 21.97
N LEU A 64 15.88 -1.81 21.07
CA LEU A 64 16.90 -2.87 21.01
C LEU A 64 17.72 -2.94 22.31
N ALA A 65 18.04 -1.80 22.91
CA ALA A 65 18.72 -1.73 24.20
C ALA A 65 17.84 -2.24 25.36
N GLU A 66 16.55 -1.88 25.38
CA GLU A 66 15.57 -2.41 26.35
C GLU A 66 15.46 -3.95 26.26
N LEU A 67 15.41 -4.50 25.05
CA LEU A 67 15.35 -5.95 24.82
C LEU A 67 16.64 -6.66 25.23
N ALA A 68 17.81 -6.08 24.92
CA ALA A 68 19.09 -6.64 25.33
C ALA A 68 19.26 -6.64 26.87
N ALA A 69 18.74 -5.61 27.55
CA ALA A 69 18.81 -5.50 29.00
C ALA A 69 17.87 -6.46 29.74
N THR A 70 16.74 -6.83 29.14
CA THR A 70 15.73 -7.70 29.76
C THR A 70 16.03 -9.20 29.60
N GLY A 71 16.97 -9.58 28.72
CA GLY A 71 17.38 -10.97 28.51
C GLY A 71 16.26 -11.88 27.98
N THR A 72 15.12 -11.31 27.59
CA THR A 72 13.98 -12.03 27.01
C THR A 72 14.24 -12.32 25.54
N HIS A 73 15.25 -13.13 25.23
CA HIS A 73 15.42 -13.74 23.92
C HIS A 73 14.55 -14.99 23.88
N THR A 74 13.27 -14.82 23.57
CA THR A 74 12.41 -15.97 23.31
C THR A 74 12.79 -16.56 21.96
N ALA A 75 13.61 -17.62 21.99
CA ALA A 75 13.64 -18.59 20.92
C ALA A 75 12.23 -19.20 20.79
N ALA A 76 11.37 -18.55 20.00
CA ALA A 76 10.09 -19.10 19.58
C ALA A 76 10.40 -20.31 18.67
N THR A 77 10.71 -21.43 19.31
CA THR A 77 10.90 -22.71 18.65
C THR A 77 9.53 -23.11 18.13
N VAL A 78 9.38 -23.08 16.80
CA VAL A 78 8.26 -23.73 16.13
C VAL A 78 8.42 -25.23 16.35
N ASN A 79 7.77 -25.75 17.41
CA ASN A 79 7.61 -27.19 17.59
C ASN A 79 6.65 -27.70 16.50
N SER A 80 7.21 -28.03 15.33
CA SER A 80 6.52 -28.77 14.27
C SER A 80 7.41 -29.87 13.70
N ALA A 81 7.96 -30.73 14.57
CA ALA A 81 8.38 -32.08 14.20
C ALA A 81 8.77 -32.86 15.47
N ARG A 82 7.81 -33.60 16.05
CA ARG A 82 8.14 -34.68 16.99
C ARG A 82 7.46 -35.96 16.54
N ALA A 83 8.00 -36.52 15.47
CA ALA A 83 7.97 -37.95 15.21
C ALA A 83 9.30 -38.32 14.56
N GLN A 84 9.96 -39.34 15.11
CA GLN A 84 11.24 -39.93 14.71
C GLN A 84 12.47 -39.33 15.41
N GLY A 85 12.98 -40.08 16.39
CA GLY A 85 14.13 -39.73 17.19
C GLY A 85 15.42 -39.75 16.38
N GLN A 86 16.13 -38.61 16.40
CA GLN A 86 17.54 -38.54 16.10
C GLN A 86 18.21 -37.64 17.16
N ALA A 87 19.43 -38.04 17.51
CA ALA A 87 20.20 -37.53 18.63
C ALA A 87 20.44 -36.02 18.54
N ASN A 88 20.27 -35.36 19.69
CA ASN A 88 20.51 -33.95 19.90
C ASN A 88 22.03 -33.67 19.85
N THR A 89 22.55 -33.30 18.68
CA THR A 89 23.86 -32.65 18.59
C THR A 89 23.63 -31.14 18.52
N ASN A 90 23.63 -30.48 19.68
CA ASN A 90 23.80 -29.03 19.74
C ASN A 90 25.16 -28.70 19.10
N PRO A 91 25.23 -27.96 17.97
CA PRO A 91 26.51 -27.47 17.51
C PRO A 91 26.98 -26.40 18.50
N ALA A 92 28.03 -26.73 19.25
CA ALA A 92 28.79 -25.78 20.03
C ALA A 92 29.30 -24.67 19.10
N GLY A 93 28.85 -23.42 19.32
CA GLY A 93 29.44 -22.25 18.66
C GLY A 93 28.52 -21.12 18.18
N SER A 94 27.18 -21.21 18.28
CA SER A 94 26.35 -20.05 17.96
C SER A 94 26.48 -19.00 19.05
N LYS A 95 27.24 -17.91 18.81
CA LYS A 95 27.07 -16.67 19.58
C LYS A 95 25.57 -16.40 19.67
N ALA A 96 25.06 -16.20 20.89
CA ALA A 96 23.69 -15.75 21.08
C ALA A 96 23.49 -14.51 20.20
N ARG A 97 22.54 -14.58 19.28
CA ARG A 97 22.21 -13.46 18.41
C ARG A 97 21.55 -12.38 19.27
N GLY A 98 21.93 -11.11 19.06
CA GLY A 98 21.24 -9.98 19.67
C GLY A 98 19.76 -9.91 19.28
N PRO A 99 18.95 -9.09 19.98
CA PRO A 99 17.51 -9.01 19.75
C PRO A 99 17.21 -8.46 18.36
N ILE A 100 16.13 -8.93 17.74
CA ILE A 100 15.60 -8.41 16.47
C ILE A 100 14.33 -7.62 16.71
N LEU A 101 14.35 -6.38 16.25
CA LEU A 101 13.19 -5.51 16.17
C LEU A 101 12.59 -5.54 14.76
N ALA A 102 11.28 -5.73 14.68
CA ALA A 102 10.53 -5.62 13.45
C ALA A 102 9.84 -4.24 13.34
N GLY A 103 10.05 -3.52 12.25
CA GLY A 103 9.20 -2.40 11.84
C GLY A 103 8.06 -2.89 10.97
N VAL A 104 6.83 -2.46 11.27
CA VAL A 104 5.61 -2.95 10.62
C VAL A 104 4.73 -1.78 10.17
N ASP A 105 4.30 -1.81 8.91
CA ASP A 105 3.32 -0.88 8.34
C ASP A 105 2.41 -1.61 7.34
N GLU A 106 1.19 -1.10 7.15
CA GLU A 106 0.19 -1.65 6.25
C GLU A 106 -0.13 -0.76 5.04
N VAL A 107 -0.51 -1.39 3.93
CA VAL A 107 -0.95 -0.68 2.72
C VAL A 107 -2.26 -1.27 2.20
N GLY A 108 -3.14 -0.40 1.72
CA GLY A 108 -4.43 -0.82 1.15
C GLY A 108 -5.52 -1.04 2.19
N ARG A 109 -5.32 -0.59 3.43
CA ARG A 109 -6.33 -0.70 4.48
C ARG A 109 -7.68 -0.16 4.00
N GLY A 110 -7.73 1.04 3.42
CA GLY A 110 -8.96 1.69 2.93
C GLY A 110 -9.33 1.44 1.46
N ALA A 111 -8.66 0.52 0.75
CA ALA A 111 -9.03 0.19 -0.62
C ALA A 111 -10.34 -0.62 -0.66
N ILE A 112 -11.15 -0.46 -1.71
CA ILE A 112 -12.39 -1.24 -1.88
C ILE A 112 -12.18 -2.48 -2.77
N ALA A 113 -11.02 -2.56 -3.43
CA ALA A 113 -10.60 -3.70 -4.22
C ALA A 113 -9.12 -4.05 -3.98
N GLY A 114 -8.80 -5.31 -4.24
CA GLY A 114 -7.48 -5.90 -4.08
C GLY A 114 -7.08 -6.17 -2.63
N PRO A 115 -5.88 -6.73 -2.44
CA PRO A 115 -5.44 -7.17 -1.13
C PRO A 115 -5.18 -5.99 -0.18
N VAL A 116 -5.19 -6.30 1.11
CA VAL A 116 -4.44 -5.53 2.11
C VAL A 116 -3.08 -6.20 2.28
N CYS A 117 -2.02 -5.39 2.44
CA CYS A 117 -0.65 -5.88 2.57
C CYS A 117 -0.01 -5.35 3.85
N VAL A 118 0.88 -6.13 4.43
CA VAL A 118 1.69 -5.74 5.59
C VAL A 118 3.16 -5.95 5.25
N GLY A 119 3.96 -4.89 5.36
CA GLY A 119 5.41 -4.98 5.27
C GLY A 119 6.01 -5.21 6.65
N ILE A 120 7.02 -6.08 6.74
CA ILE A 120 7.78 -6.34 7.96
C ILE A 120 9.26 -6.25 7.63
N ALA A 121 9.95 -5.24 8.17
CA ALA A 121 11.40 -5.05 8.03
C ALA A 121 12.11 -5.34 9.36
N LEU A 122 13.23 -6.06 9.32
CA LEU A 122 13.95 -6.52 10.51
C LEU A 122 15.28 -5.79 10.70
N VAL A 123 15.53 -5.30 11.91
CA VAL A 123 16.81 -4.70 12.30
C VAL A 123 17.31 -5.25 13.62
N ASP A 124 18.63 -5.32 13.77
CA ASP A 124 19.31 -5.56 15.04
C ASP A 124 20.46 -4.54 15.20
N GLU A 125 21.29 -4.73 16.22
CA GLU A 125 22.45 -3.88 16.50
C GLU A 125 23.52 -3.88 15.40
N THR A 126 23.52 -4.89 14.52
CA THR A 126 24.51 -5.03 13.44
C THR A 126 24.12 -4.22 12.20
N VAL A 127 22.84 -3.85 12.07
CA VAL A 127 22.36 -3.01 10.96
C VAL A 127 22.94 -1.60 11.11
N PRO A 128 23.56 -1.04 10.06
CA PRO A 128 24.13 0.32 10.11
C PRO A 128 23.09 1.41 10.36
N ASP A 129 23.53 2.47 11.03
CA ASP A 129 22.71 3.67 11.22
C ASP A 129 22.44 4.44 9.95
N THR A 130 23.34 4.31 8.98
CA THR A 130 23.17 4.90 7.66
C THR A 130 22.17 4.06 6.87
N PHE A 131 21.01 4.64 6.60
CA PHE A 131 19.95 4.08 5.74
C PHE A 131 19.93 4.78 4.38
N PRO A 132 19.25 4.21 3.36
CA PRO A 132 19.17 4.78 2.02
C PRO A 132 18.74 6.25 2.01
N PRO A 133 19.49 7.15 1.34
CA PRO A 133 19.14 8.56 1.27
C PRO A 133 17.74 8.78 0.69
N GLY A 134 16.92 9.59 1.38
CA GLY A 134 15.56 9.90 0.96
C GLY A 134 14.49 8.91 1.43
N LEU A 135 14.87 7.88 2.19
CA LEU A 135 13.95 7.04 2.96
C LEU A 135 13.11 7.93 3.89
N ARG A 136 11.79 7.88 3.75
CA ARG A 136 10.78 8.61 4.54
C ARG A 136 9.40 8.01 4.27
N ASP A 137 8.37 8.54 4.92
CA ASP A 137 6.96 8.18 4.70
C ASP A 137 6.67 7.97 3.19
N SER A 138 6.21 6.76 2.85
CA SER A 138 5.98 6.33 1.48
C SER A 138 4.94 7.19 0.75
N LYS A 139 4.00 7.79 1.49
CA LYS A 139 2.96 8.70 0.99
C LYS A 139 3.52 10.08 0.62
N MET A 140 4.66 10.46 1.19
CA MET A 140 5.37 11.70 0.86
C MET A 140 6.23 11.59 -0.40
N LEU A 141 6.43 10.38 -0.92
CA LEU A 141 7.21 10.09 -2.11
C LEU A 141 6.30 9.96 -3.35
N SER A 142 6.81 10.34 -4.52
CA SER A 142 6.16 9.98 -5.79
C SER A 142 6.35 8.49 -6.08
N GLU A 143 5.51 7.92 -6.95
CA GLU A 143 5.66 6.52 -7.40
C GLU A 143 7.08 6.27 -7.95
N LYS A 144 7.54 7.12 -8.86
CA LYS A 144 8.91 7.07 -9.41
C LYS A 144 10.00 7.14 -8.34
N ALA A 145 9.81 7.96 -7.30
CA ALA A 145 10.79 8.06 -6.22
C ALA A 145 10.81 6.81 -5.34
N ARG A 146 9.63 6.21 -5.05
CA ARG A 146 9.55 4.93 -4.33
C ARG A 146 10.21 3.80 -5.11
N GLU A 147 9.91 3.69 -6.40
CA GLU A 147 10.52 2.69 -7.30
C GLU A 147 12.05 2.81 -7.32
N GLY A 148 12.57 4.03 -7.41
CA GLY A 148 14.01 4.28 -7.37
C GLY A 148 14.68 3.90 -6.04
N LEU A 149 13.93 3.90 -4.93
CA LEU A 149 14.41 3.51 -3.61
C LEU A 149 14.27 2.01 -3.33
N TYR A 150 13.33 1.32 -3.99
CA TYR A 150 12.89 -0.03 -3.65
C TYR A 150 14.04 -1.03 -3.45
N SER A 151 14.99 -1.09 -4.38
CA SER A 151 16.13 -2.02 -4.30
C SER A 151 17.06 -1.71 -3.13
N ALA A 152 17.37 -0.42 -2.90
CA ALA A 152 18.23 0.00 -1.80
C ALA A 152 17.56 -0.22 -0.43
N VAL A 153 16.25 0.01 -0.35
CA VAL A 153 15.47 -0.20 0.87
C VAL A 153 15.33 -1.69 1.21
N ARG A 154 15.17 -2.59 0.21
CA ARG A 154 15.18 -4.04 0.48
C ARG A 154 16.53 -4.56 0.98
N ALA A 155 17.62 -3.93 0.58
CA ALA A 155 18.98 -4.36 0.92
C ALA A 155 19.49 -3.85 2.28
N TRP A 156 18.85 -2.83 2.85
CA TRP A 156 19.31 -2.19 4.09
C TRP A 156 19.01 -2.97 5.39
N PRO A 157 17.76 -3.43 5.65
CA PRO A 157 17.47 -4.21 6.85
C PRO A 157 18.04 -5.62 6.71
N LEU A 158 18.06 -6.38 7.81
CA LEU A 158 18.44 -7.80 7.80
C LEU A 158 17.61 -8.60 6.80
N ALA A 159 16.31 -8.31 6.80
CA ALA A 159 15.32 -8.85 5.88
C ALA A 159 14.10 -7.92 5.85
N VAL A 160 13.39 -7.94 4.73
CA VAL A 160 12.07 -7.32 4.62
C VAL A 160 11.20 -8.19 3.72
N GLU A 161 9.99 -8.48 4.21
CA GLU A 161 9.00 -9.26 3.48
C GLU A 161 7.64 -8.55 3.52
N VAL A 162 6.86 -8.74 2.48
CA VAL A 162 5.48 -8.28 2.40
C VAL A 162 4.58 -9.49 2.41
N GLY A 163 3.56 -9.42 3.25
CA GLY A 163 2.49 -10.41 3.26
C GLY A 163 1.17 -9.84 2.79
N TYR A 164 0.30 -10.72 2.32
CA TYR A 164 -0.92 -10.35 1.59
C TYR A 164 -2.14 -11.06 2.17
N ALA A 165 -3.24 -10.33 2.28
CA ALA A 165 -4.56 -10.88 2.54
C ALA A 165 -5.53 -10.41 1.45
N SER A 166 -6.18 -11.38 0.79
CA SER A 166 -7.06 -11.13 -0.36
C SER A 166 -8.31 -10.35 0.03
N ALA A 167 -9.05 -9.83 -0.96
CA ALA A 167 -10.35 -9.21 -0.73
C ALA A 167 -11.33 -10.18 -0.02
N ALA A 168 -11.34 -11.46 -0.42
CA ALA A 168 -12.11 -12.51 0.25
C ALA A 168 -11.69 -12.73 1.71
N THR A 169 -10.40 -12.60 2.02
CA THR A 169 -9.90 -12.68 3.41
C THR A 169 -10.41 -11.49 4.23
N VAL A 170 -10.43 -10.28 3.65
CA VAL A 170 -11.01 -9.09 4.28
C VAL A 170 -12.52 -9.27 4.50
N ASP A 171 -13.23 -9.85 3.55
CA ASP A 171 -14.65 -10.13 3.68
C ASP A 171 -14.96 -11.18 4.75
N SER A 172 -14.05 -12.15 4.95
CA SER A 172 -14.23 -13.24 5.92
C SER A 172 -13.89 -12.85 7.35
N PHE A 173 -12.78 -12.12 7.57
CA PHE A 173 -12.27 -11.81 8.91
C PHE A 173 -12.39 -10.33 9.30
N GLY A 174 -12.94 -9.50 8.41
CA GLY A 174 -12.84 -8.06 8.53
C GLY A 174 -11.40 -7.55 8.33
N ILE A 175 -11.22 -6.24 8.42
CA ILE A 175 -9.92 -5.62 8.11
C ILE A 175 -8.83 -5.98 9.13
N ILE A 176 -9.17 -6.10 10.41
CA ILE A 176 -8.18 -6.42 11.46
C ILE A 176 -7.67 -7.87 11.31
N GLY A 177 -8.58 -8.83 11.11
CA GLY A 177 -8.18 -10.21 10.88
C GLY A 177 -7.40 -10.39 9.57
N ALA A 178 -7.73 -9.62 8.53
CA ALA A 178 -6.95 -9.60 7.29
C ALA A 178 -5.55 -8.97 7.45
N LEU A 179 -5.39 -7.92 8.25
CA LEU A 179 -4.06 -7.39 8.60
C LEU A 179 -3.21 -8.45 9.31
N ARG A 180 -3.82 -9.20 10.24
CA ARG A 180 -3.14 -10.31 10.91
C ARG A 180 -2.80 -11.45 9.94
N ALA A 181 -3.68 -11.77 9.00
CA ALA A 181 -3.39 -12.75 7.96
C ALA A 181 -2.22 -12.32 7.06
N ALA A 182 -2.20 -11.05 6.63
CA ALA A 182 -1.08 -10.50 5.88
C ALA A 182 0.23 -10.50 6.70
N ALA A 183 0.17 -10.14 7.99
CA ALA A 183 1.35 -10.22 8.86
C ALA A 183 1.84 -11.67 9.03
N ALA A 184 0.94 -12.63 9.21
CA ALA A 184 1.29 -14.05 9.32
C ALA A 184 1.97 -14.58 8.05
N ASP A 185 1.50 -14.17 6.87
CA ASP A 185 2.16 -14.49 5.58
C ASP A 185 3.57 -13.90 5.49
N ALA A 186 3.76 -12.63 5.88
CA ALA A 186 5.10 -12.00 5.93
C ALA A 186 6.03 -12.72 6.91
N LEU A 187 5.52 -13.07 8.10
CA LEU A 187 6.27 -13.81 9.11
C LEU A 187 6.68 -15.20 8.64
N ALA A 188 5.81 -15.91 7.91
CA ALA A 188 6.16 -17.22 7.34
C ALA A 188 7.33 -17.12 6.34
N LYS A 189 7.34 -16.07 5.51
CA LYS A 189 8.45 -15.78 4.57
C LYS A 189 9.76 -15.46 5.30
N LEU A 190 9.69 -14.68 6.38
CA LEU A 190 10.85 -14.37 7.23
C LEU A 190 11.38 -15.62 7.96
N ALA A 191 10.48 -16.46 8.49
CA ALA A 191 10.82 -17.70 9.17
C ALA A 191 11.49 -18.70 8.23
N ALA A 192 11.02 -18.81 6.97
CA ALA A 192 11.65 -19.63 5.94
C ALA A 192 13.09 -19.19 5.62
N ARG A 193 13.43 -17.93 5.91
CA ARG A 193 14.79 -17.36 5.80
C ARG A 193 15.59 -17.46 7.10
N GLY A 194 15.06 -18.10 8.15
CA GLY A 194 15.73 -18.30 9.43
C GLY A 194 15.63 -17.11 10.39
N TYR A 195 14.69 -16.19 10.19
CA TYR A 195 14.49 -15.06 11.10
C TYR A 195 13.34 -15.31 12.08
N THR A 196 13.59 -14.95 13.34
CA THR A 196 12.59 -14.83 14.41
C THR A 196 12.71 -13.43 15.00
N LEU A 197 11.61 -12.78 15.32
CA LEU A 197 11.61 -11.43 15.90
C LEU A 197 11.32 -11.45 17.41
N ASP A 198 11.90 -10.50 18.13
CA ASP A 198 11.76 -10.37 19.58
C ASP A 198 10.79 -9.26 19.97
N ALA A 199 10.59 -8.25 19.11
CA ALA A 199 9.63 -7.18 19.32
C ALA A 199 9.14 -6.57 18.01
N VAL A 200 8.03 -5.83 18.11
CA VAL A 200 7.42 -5.09 17.00
C VAL A 200 7.32 -3.61 17.33
N LEU A 201 7.73 -2.79 16.37
CA LEU A 201 7.39 -1.38 16.27
C LEU A 201 6.36 -1.22 15.14
N LEU A 202 5.12 -0.91 15.53
CA LEU A 202 3.95 -0.92 14.65
C LEU A 202 3.50 0.52 14.35
N ASP A 203 3.34 0.87 13.07
CA ASP A 203 2.69 2.13 12.70
C ASP A 203 1.20 2.15 13.10
N GLY A 204 0.76 3.28 13.64
CA GLY A 204 -0.65 3.56 13.89
C GLY A 204 -0.94 3.91 15.35
N THR A 205 -2.20 3.74 15.75
CA THR A 205 -2.66 4.06 17.12
C THR A 205 -3.38 2.88 17.78
N HIS A 206 -3.49 1.76 17.09
CA HIS A 206 -4.19 0.59 17.56
C HIS A 206 -3.31 -0.63 17.36
N ASN A 207 -3.04 -1.35 18.46
CA ASN A 207 -2.27 -2.57 18.44
C ASN A 207 -3.13 -3.73 17.90
N TRP A 208 -3.21 -3.85 16.58
CA TRP A 208 -3.93 -4.94 15.93
C TRP A 208 -3.13 -6.25 15.89
N TRP A 209 -1.86 -6.23 16.33
CA TRP A 209 -0.98 -7.39 16.34
C TRP A 209 -1.40 -8.41 17.41
N THR A 210 -1.77 -7.93 18.59
CA THR A 210 -2.22 -8.78 19.71
C THR A 210 -3.73 -8.96 19.68
N THR A 211 -4.20 -10.12 20.14
CA THR A 211 -5.63 -10.30 20.44
C THR A 211 -5.84 -9.92 21.89
N GLU A 212 -6.74 -8.97 22.16
CA GLU A 212 -7.32 -8.89 23.50
C GLU A 212 -8.12 -10.18 23.75
N PRO A 213 -7.99 -10.84 24.91
CA PRO A 213 -8.67 -12.11 25.20
C PRO A 213 -10.20 -12.11 25.01
N ASP A 214 -10.83 -10.94 25.00
CA ASP A 214 -12.30 -10.77 24.95
C ASP A 214 -12.90 -10.67 23.54
N ALA A 215 -12.14 -10.97 22.48
CA ALA A 215 -12.69 -10.98 21.14
C ALA A 215 -13.62 -12.21 20.92
N LEU A 216 -14.93 -12.03 21.11
CA LEU A 216 -16.00 -12.98 20.75
C LEU A 216 -16.09 -13.29 19.24
N LEU A 217 -15.17 -12.79 18.43
CA LEU A 217 -15.14 -12.94 16.97
C LEU A 217 -13.88 -13.69 16.58
N GLU A 218 -13.96 -14.56 15.56
CA GLU A 218 -12.78 -15.18 14.95
C GLU A 218 -11.94 -14.10 14.23
N ILE A 219 -10.99 -13.49 14.94
CA ILE A 219 -10.14 -12.43 14.39
C ILE A 219 -8.89 -13.04 13.72
N GLY A 220 -9.08 -13.71 12.58
CA GLY A 220 -7.98 -14.22 11.73
C GLY A 220 -6.92 -15.05 12.49
N PRO A 221 -5.69 -15.20 11.95
CA PRO A 221 -4.65 -15.99 12.60
C PRO A 221 -4.09 -15.30 13.85
N VAL A 222 -3.63 -16.10 14.81
CA VAL A 222 -2.92 -15.64 16.01
C VAL A 222 -1.46 -15.34 15.66
N LEU A 223 -1.03 -14.11 15.91
CA LEU A 223 0.36 -13.69 15.75
C LEU A 223 1.17 -14.02 17.01
N PRO A 224 2.52 -14.10 16.91
CA PRO A 224 3.37 -14.34 18.07
C PRO A 224 3.11 -13.34 19.19
N ALA A 225 3.03 -13.84 20.43
CA ALA A 225 2.89 -13.04 21.63
C ALA A 225 4.25 -12.43 22.02
N ILE A 226 4.57 -11.29 21.39
CA ILE A 226 5.81 -10.54 21.59
C ILE A 226 5.49 -9.09 21.98
N PRO A 227 6.40 -8.36 22.64
CA PRO A 227 6.24 -6.94 22.90
C PRO A 227 5.94 -6.15 21.61
N VAL A 228 4.87 -5.35 21.64
CA VAL A 228 4.48 -4.47 20.54
C VAL A 228 4.43 -3.03 21.05
N ARG A 229 5.20 -2.14 20.42
CA ARG A 229 5.11 -0.70 20.62
C ARG A 229 4.41 -0.10 19.41
N THR A 230 3.21 0.45 19.61
CA THR A 230 2.48 1.18 18.57
C THR A 230 2.87 2.65 18.59
N VAL A 231 3.24 3.20 17.43
CA VAL A 231 3.67 4.59 17.30
C VAL A 231 2.93 5.25 16.15
N ARG A 232 2.32 6.40 16.43
CA ARG A 232 1.56 7.16 15.44
C ARG A 232 2.50 7.79 14.43
N LYS A 233 2.35 7.45 13.14
CA LYS A 233 3.22 7.92 12.05
C LYS A 233 4.67 7.46 12.22
N ALA A 234 4.84 6.22 12.67
CA ALA A 234 6.14 5.61 12.83
C ALA A 234 6.90 5.55 11.49
N ASP A 235 6.19 5.46 10.36
CA ASP A 235 6.75 5.55 9.01
C ASP A 235 7.46 6.89 8.71
N ALA A 236 7.13 7.96 9.42
CA ALA A 236 7.80 9.25 9.33
C ALA A 236 9.04 9.35 10.24
N ASP A 237 9.01 8.70 11.40
CA ASP A 237 9.98 8.92 12.47
C ASP A 237 11.00 7.78 12.64
N CYS A 238 10.67 6.57 12.19
CA CYS A 238 11.44 5.34 12.40
C CYS A 238 11.85 4.72 11.05
N ALA A 239 13.16 4.61 10.82
CA ALA A 239 13.71 4.14 9.55
C ALA A 239 13.27 2.70 9.21
N VAL A 240 13.16 1.82 10.21
CA VAL A 240 12.70 0.44 9.97
C VAL A 240 11.25 0.38 9.50
N VAL A 241 10.37 1.22 10.06
CA VAL A 241 8.97 1.28 9.65
C VAL A 241 8.83 1.96 8.29
N ALA A 242 9.61 3.01 8.02
CA ALA A 242 9.67 3.62 6.69
C ALA A 242 10.09 2.61 5.61
N ALA A 243 11.05 1.74 5.91
CA ALA A 243 11.48 0.68 5.00
C ALA A 243 10.35 -0.33 4.73
N ALA A 244 9.68 -0.81 5.78
CA ALA A 244 8.52 -1.69 5.65
C ALA A 244 7.40 -1.04 4.80
N SER A 245 7.09 0.24 5.06
CA SER A 245 6.08 1.03 4.35
C SER A 245 6.36 1.13 2.85
N ILE A 246 7.59 1.48 2.46
CA ILE A 246 7.96 1.64 1.04
C ILE A 246 7.87 0.31 0.31
N VAL A 247 8.41 -0.77 0.88
CA VAL A 247 8.42 -2.09 0.23
C VAL A 247 6.98 -2.60 0.07
N ALA A 248 6.16 -2.52 1.13
CA ALA A 248 4.74 -2.88 1.06
C ALA A 248 3.97 -2.05 0.02
N LYS A 249 4.27 -0.75 -0.08
CA LYS A 249 3.59 0.16 -1.01
C LYS A 249 3.92 -0.16 -2.45
N VAL A 250 5.20 -0.34 -2.78
CA VAL A 250 5.65 -0.66 -4.13
C VAL A 250 5.08 -2.00 -4.57
N GLU A 251 5.21 -3.04 -3.75
CA GLU A 251 4.75 -4.39 -4.12
C GLU A 251 3.23 -4.46 -4.26
N ARG A 252 2.47 -3.80 -3.37
CA ARG A 252 1.02 -3.73 -3.53
C ARG A 252 0.62 -2.97 -4.80
N ASP A 253 1.30 -1.88 -5.13
CA ASP A 253 1.01 -1.12 -6.34
C ASP A 253 1.26 -1.96 -7.59
N HIS A 254 2.32 -2.77 -7.63
CA HIS A 254 2.56 -3.76 -8.71
C HIS A 254 1.43 -4.79 -8.82
N VAL A 255 0.96 -5.34 -7.70
CA VAL A 255 -0.18 -6.26 -7.70
C VAL A 255 -1.42 -5.61 -8.29
N MET A 256 -1.72 -4.35 -7.91
CA MET A 256 -2.89 -3.65 -8.44
C MET A 256 -2.77 -3.33 -9.93
N VAL A 257 -1.56 -3.04 -10.43
CA VAL A 257 -1.30 -2.86 -11.86
C VAL A 257 -1.55 -4.16 -12.62
N ALA A 258 -1.03 -5.30 -12.12
CA ALA A 258 -1.26 -6.60 -12.73
C ALA A 258 -2.76 -7.00 -12.72
N LEU A 259 -3.48 -6.69 -11.64
CA LEU A 259 -4.92 -6.90 -11.56
C LEU A 259 -5.69 -6.01 -12.56
N ALA A 260 -5.19 -4.82 -12.89
CA ALA A 260 -5.83 -3.95 -13.88
C ALA A 260 -5.78 -4.53 -15.31
N GLU A 261 -4.76 -5.33 -15.61
CA GLU A 261 -4.66 -6.06 -16.88
C GLU A 261 -5.64 -7.23 -16.94
N GLN A 262 -5.81 -7.94 -15.81
CA GLN A 262 -6.74 -9.07 -15.71
C GLN A 262 -8.21 -8.64 -15.66
N TYR A 263 -8.49 -7.49 -15.05
CA TYR A 263 -9.83 -6.92 -14.88
C TYR A 263 -9.86 -5.49 -15.45
N PRO A 264 -9.90 -5.35 -16.79
CA PRO A 264 -9.86 -4.03 -17.42
C PRO A 264 -11.12 -3.22 -17.11
N GLY A 265 -10.97 -1.89 -17.11
CA GLY A 265 -12.07 -0.93 -16.98
C GLY A 265 -12.30 -0.34 -15.59
N TYR A 266 -11.70 -0.91 -14.53
CA TYR A 266 -11.76 -0.34 -13.16
C TYR A 266 -10.67 0.70 -12.85
N ASP A 267 -9.76 0.97 -13.80
CA ASP A 267 -8.65 1.93 -13.65
C ASP A 267 -7.72 1.66 -12.44
N TRP A 268 -7.58 0.39 -12.04
CA TRP A 268 -6.77 0.01 -10.88
C TRP A 268 -5.27 0.29 -11.06
N ALA A 269 -4.78 0.38 -12.29
CA ALA A 269 -3.41 0.81 -12.57
C ALA A 269 -3.15 2.24 -12.05
N SER A 270 -4.17 3.10 -12.01
CA SER A 270 -4.09 4.45 -11.46
C SER A 270 -4.56 4.52 -10.01
N ASN A 271 -5.80 4.09 -9.75
CA ASN A 271 -6.43 4.27 -8.45
C ASN A 271 -6.03 3.21 -7.40
N LYS A 272 -5.27 2.18 -7.77
CA LYS A 272 -4.75 1.12 -6.89
C LYS A 272 -5.82 0.46 -6.00
N GLY A 273 -7.06 0.38 -6.48
CA GLY A 273 -8.21 -0.24 -5.81
C GLY A 273 -8.93 0.67 -4.81
N TYR A 274 -8.54 1.94 -4.68
CA TYR A 274 -9.25 2.92 -3.85
C TYR A 274 -10.52 3.43 -4.54
N GLY A 275 -11.53 3.83 -3.76
CA GLY A 275 -12.84 4.26 -4.24
C GLY A 275 -12.84 5.66 -4.88
N SER A 276 -12.15 5.82 -6.01
CA SER A 276 -12.21 7.05 -6.81
C SER A 276 -13.56 7.18 -7.52
N ALA A 277 -13.90 8.40 -7.98
CA ALA A 277 -15.10 8.61 -8.78
C ALA A 277 -15.13 7.73 -10.05
N GLY A 278 -13.97 7.56 -10.71
CA GLY A 278 -13.82 6.66 -11.86
C GLY A 278 -14.07 5.19 -11.50
N HIS A 279 -13.57 4.74 -10.34
CA HIS A 279 -13.80 3.38 -9.86
C HIS A 279 -15.28 3.12 -9.54
N GLY A 280 -15.97 4.09 -8.92
CA GLY A 280 -17.42 4.00 -8.68
C GLY A 280 -18.26 3.99 -9.96
N ALA A 281 -17.86 4.76 -10.97
CA ALA A 281 -18.49 4.72 -12.29
C ALA A 281 -18.28 3.36 -12.97
N ALA A 282 -17.06 2.80 -12.91
CA ALA A 282 -16.75 1.47 -13.43
C ALA A 282 -17.54 0.37 -12.72
N LEU A 283 -17.70 0.44 -11.40
CA LEU A 283 -18.56 -0.47 -10.63
C LEU A 283 -20.02 -0.42 -11.09
N SER A 284 -20.51 0.77 -11.44
CA SER A 284 -21.88 0.96 -11.92
C SER A 284 -22.11 0.37 -13.32
N SER A 285 -21.09 0.38 -14.17
CA SER A 285 -21.19 -0.10 -15.56
C SER A 285 -20.78 -1.56 -15.75
N LEU A 286 -19.74 -2.01 -15.05
CA LEU A 286 -19.14 -3.35 -15.18
C LEU A 286 -19.62 -4.32 -14.11
N GLY A 287 -20.19 -3.81 -13.00
CA GLY A 287 -20.52 -4.61 -11.81
C GLY A 287 -19.31 -4.90 -10.94
N VAL A 288 -19.50 -5.73 -9.91
CA VAL A 288 -18.44 -6.16 -8.99
C VAL A 288 -17.61 -7.28 -9.61
N SER A 289 -16.31 -7.26 -9.34
CA SER A 289 -15.39 -8.36 -9.67
C SER A 289 -14.97 -9.14 -8.41
N PRO A 290 -14.38 -10.34 -8.56
CA PRO A 290 -13.90 -11.14 -7.42
C PRO A 290 -12.83 -10.46 -6.54
N GLN A 291 -12.21 -9.38 -7.02
CA GLN A 291 -11.21 -8.63 -6.26
C GLN A 291 -11.82 -7.52 -5.40
N HIS A 292 -13.13 -7.25 -5.49
CA HIS A 292 -13.79 -6.28 -4.63
C HIS A 292 -14.08 -6.87 -3.25
N ARG A 293 -14.00 -6.03 -2.22
CA ARG A 293 -14.38 -6.36 -0.85
C ARG A 293 -15.89 -6.20 -0.71
N VAL A 294 -16.64 -7.25 -1.02
CA VAL A 294 -18.10 -7.15 -1.17
C VAL A 294 -18.84 -6.98 0.17
N SER A 295 -18.18 -7.29 1.28
CA SER A 295 -18.69 -6.99 2.63
C SER A 295 -18.69 -5.49 2.94
N TRP A 296 -18.01 -4.66 2.15
CA TRP A 296 -17.93 -3.21 2.33
C TRP A 296 -18.99 -2.44 1.53
N HIS A 297 -19.11 -1.15 1.83
CA HIS A 297 -19.87 -0.24 0.97
C HIS A 297 -19.08 0.03 -0.32
N LEU A 298 -19.63 -0.41 -1.45
CA LEU A 298 -19.06 -0.18 -2.78
C LEU A 298 -19.80 0.97 -3.47
N PRO A 299 -19.11 2.08 -3.84
CA PRO A 299 -19.74 3.20 -4.52
C PRO A 299 -20.39 2.77 -5.83
N GLY A 300 -21.63 3.22 -6.07
CA GLY A 300 -22.37 2.91 -7.30
C GLY A 300 -23.08 1.54 -7.31
N VAL A 301 -22.86 0.69 -6.30
CA VAL A 301 -23.55 -0.61 -6.18
C VAL A 301 -24.69 -0.49 -5.17
N ARG A 302 -25.94 -0.70 -5.61
CA ARG A 302 -27.07 -0.82 -4.68
C ARG A 302 -27.08 -2.23 -4.09
N ARG A 303 -26.93 -2.36 -2.77
CA ARG A 303 -27.26 -3.63 -2.09
C ARG A 303 -28.77 -3.82 -2.13
N ASN A 304 -29.24 -4.90 -2.74
CA ASN A 304 -30.65 -5.31 -2.62
C ASN A 304 -30.93 -5.52 -1.12
N GLN A 305 -31.86 -4.76 -0.56
CA GLN A 305 -32.19 -4.80 0.88
C GLN A 305 -32.99 -6.06 1.27
N HIS A 306 -33.09 -7.09 0.41
CA HIS A 306 -34.00 -8.22 0.58
C HIS A 306 -33.36 -9.56 0.99
N GLU A 307 -32.06 -9.62 1.25
CA GLU A 307 -31.38 -10.85 1.71
C GLU A 307 -30.80 -10.69 3.13
N ARG A 308 -31.58 -10.06 4.00
CA ARG A 308 -31.41 -10.18 5.46
C ARG A 308 -32.72 -10.66 6.04
N ASN A 309 -32.95 -11.97 5.94
CA ASN A 309 -33.89 -12.72 6.77
C ASN A 309 -33.09 -13.64 7.66
#